data_AF-A0A9N6YY48-F1
#
_entry.id   AF-A0A9N6YY48-F1
#
_cell.length_a   1.000
_cell.length_b   1.000
_cell.length_c   1.000
_cell.angle_alpha   90.00
_cell.angle_beta   90.00
_cell.angle_gamma   90.00
#
_symmetry.space_group_name_H-M   'P 1'
#
loop_
_entity.id
_entity.type
_entity.pdbx_description
1 polymer ?
#
loop_
_entity_poly.entity_id
_entity_poly.type
_entity_poly.pdbx_seq_one_letter_code
_entity_poly.pdbx_strand_id
1 'polypeptide(L)' 'MSGDATCPTCSNETESRLAIIEPSELKEEREYCLTCGEFVDEDARKPE' A
#
# COMPACT_ATOMS: atom_id res chain seq x y z
N MET A 1 -7.08 -2.96 16.59
CA MET A 1 -8.03 -3.42 15.56
C MET A 1 -7.27 -3.35 14.26
N SER A 2 -6.81 -4.50 13.74
CA SER A 2 -6.13 -4.56 12.45
C SER A 2 -7.20 -4.29 11.39
N GLY A 3 -7.21 -3.09 10.81
CA GLY A 3 -8.01 -2.85 9.62
C GLY A 3 -7.30 -3.58 8.50
N ASP A 4 -7.86 -4.70 8.05
CA ASP A 4 -7.41 -5.39 6.84
C ASP A 4 -7.57 -4.42 5.68
N ALA A 5 -6.46 -3.76 5.36
CA ALA A 5 -6.43 -2.73 4.37
C ALA A 5 -6.58 -3.45 3.01
N THR A 6 -7.63 -3.07 2.28
CA THR A 6 -8.04 -3.76 1.05
C THR A 6 -7.71 -2.88 -0.14
N CYS A 7 -7.26 -3.51 -1.22
CA CYS A 7 -6.84 -2.78 -2.41
C CYS A 7 -8.05 -2.05 -2.99
N PRO A 8 -8.00 -0.71 -3.17
CA PRO A 8 -9.14 0.03 -3.70
C PRO A 8 -9.46 -0.35 -5.16
N THR A 9 -8.49 -0.92 -5.88
CA THR A 9 -8.64 -1.28 -7.29
C THR A 9 -9.32 -2.64 -7.49
N CYS A 10 -8.97 -3.65 -6.69
CA CYS A 10 -9.46 -5.02 -6.85
C CYS A 10 -10.24 -5.56 -5.65
N SER A 11 -10.37 -4.77 -4.58
CA SER A 11 -10.98 -5.13 -3.29
C SER A 11 -10.39 -6.38 -2.63
N ASN A 12 -9.20 -6.81 -3.06
CA ASN A 12 -8.52 -7.95 -2.48
C ASN A 12 -7.61 -7.55 -1.32
N GLU A 13 -7.14 -8.54 -0.58
CA GLU A 13 -6.21 -8.37 0.53
C GLU A 13 -4.91 -7.68 0.10
N THR A 14 -4.44 -6.76 0.94
CA THR A 14 -3.13 -6.12 0.81
C THR A 14 -2.27 -6.49 2.00
N GLU A 15 -0.96 -6.44 1.79
CA GLU A 15 0.03 -6.73 2.82
C GLU A 15 0.95 -5.53 3.00
N SER A 16 1.26 -5.19 4.25
CA SER A 16 2.26 -4.16 4.57
C SER A 16 3.66 -4.63 4.14
N ARG A 17 4.24 -3.96 3.15
CA ARG A 17 5.59 -4.22 2.63
C ARG A 17 6.41 -2.95 2.65
N LEU A 18 7.72 -3.13 2.90
CA LEU A 18 8.67 -2.03 2.91
C LEU A 18 8.94 -1.53 1.48
N ALA A 19 8.38 -0.38 1.14
CA ALA A 19 8.62 0.32 -0.11
C ALA A 19 9.85 1.23 0.00
N ILE A 20 10.65 1.30 -1.05
CA ILE A 20 11.77 2.24 -1.17
C ILE A 20 11.21 3.46 -1.89
N ILE A 21 11.09 4.58 -1.16
CA ILE A 21 10.45 5.79 -1.69
C ILE A 21 11.47 6.63 -2.47
N GLU A 22 12.72 6.70 -2.01
CA GLU A 22 13.79 7.41 -2.71
C GLU A 22 15.13 6.67 -2.64
N PRO A 23 16.02 6.84 -3.64
CA PRO A 23 17.30 6.15 -3.71
C PRO A 23 18.27 6.49 -2.57
N SER A 24 17.99 7.55 -1.80
CA SER A 24 18.82 7.97 -0.67
C SER A 24 18.35 7.43 0.68
N GLU A 25 17.04 7.26 0.93
CA GLU A 25 16.57 7.07 2.31
C GLU A 25 15.25 6.28 2.47
N LEU A 26 15.23 5.54 3.58
CA LEU A 26 14.09 5.05 4.35
C LEU A 26 13.13 4.06 3.66
N LYS A 27 13.08 2.86 4.24
CA LYS A 27 12.05 1.87 3.96
C LYS A 27 10.81 2.25 4.77
N GLU A 28 9.72 2.58 4.08
CA GLU A 28 8.42 2.85 4.71
C GLU A 28 7.51 1.64 4.53
N GLU A 29 6.76 1.30 5.58
CA GLU A 29 5.71 0.28 5.49
C GLU A 29 4.55 0.84 4.67
N ARG A 30 4.35 0.28 3.47
CA ARG A 30 3.25 0.62 2.58
C ARG A 30 2.44 -0.62 2.25
N GLU A 31 1.15 -0.45 2.01
CA GLU A 31 0.33 -1.55 1.55
C GLU A 31 0.71 -1.95 0.14
N TYR A 32 0.77 -3.25 -0.11
CA TYR A 32 1.04 -3.83 -1.40
C TYR A 32 -0.04 -4.84 -1.73
N CYS A 33 -0.69 -4.65 -2.87
CA CYS A 33 -1.67 -5.61 -3.33
C CYS A 33 -0.96 -6.74 -4.07
N LEU A 34 -1.06 -7.97 -3.55
CA LEU A 34 -0.50 -9.16 -4.18
C LEU A 34 -1.23 -9.55 -5.50
N THR A 35 -2.45 -9.07 -5.68
CA THR A 35 -3.25 -9.35 -6.89
C THR A 35 -2.94 -8.39 -8.02
N CYS A 36 -2.88 -7.08 -7.73
CA CYS A 36 -2.50 -6.08 -8.73
C CYS A 36 -0.98 -6.04 -8.97
N GLY A 37 -0.19 -6.45 -7.97
CA GLY A 37 1.27 -6.39 -8.03
C GLY A 37 1.82 -4.97 -7.82
N GLU A 38 1.04 -4.08 -7.21
CA GLU A 38 1.34 -2.65 -7.07
C GLU A 38 1.23 -2.22 -5.60
N PHE A 39 2.02 -1.21 -5.23
CA PHE A 39 1.88 -0.56 -3.93
C PHE A 39 0.61 0.29 -3.95
N VAL A 40 -0.23 0.10 -2.92
CA VAL A 40 -1.41 0.91 -2.67
C VAL A 40 -0.93 2.11 -1.86
N ASP A 41 -0.73 3.24 -2.54
CA ASP A 41 -0.40 4.49 -1.86
C ASP A 41 -1.55 4.90 -0.94
N GLU A 42 -1.26 5.19 0.34
CA GLU A 42 -2.25 5.81 1.23
C GLU A 42 -2.76 7.15 0.69
N ASP A 43 -1.99 7.83 -0.17
CA ASP A 43 -2.41 9.07 -0.83
C ASP A 43 -3.41 8.84 -1.98
N ALA A 44 -3.48 7.62 -2.55
CA ALA A 44 -4.59 7.22 -3.43
C ALA A 44 -5.92 7.08 -2.64
N ARG A 45 -5.86 7.04 -1.30
CA ARG A 45 -7.00 7.31 -0.42
C ARG A 45 -7.19 8.83 -0.24
N LYS A 46 -7.41 9.60 -1.30
CA LYS A 46 -7.85 11.01 -1.19
C LYS A 46 -8.78 11.40 -2.34
N PRO A 47 -9.62 12.45 -2.22
CA PRO A 47 -9.94 13.29 -1.05
C PRO A 47 -11.47 13.23 -0.73
N GLU A 48 -11.96 13.62 0.44
CA GLU A 48 -12.51 14.96 0.79
C GLU A 48 -13.07 14.91 2.21
#